data_AF-A0A9D6GXX5-F1
#
_entry.id   AF-A0A9D6GXX5-F1
#
_cell.length_a   1.000
_cell.length_b   1.000
_cell.length_c   1.000
_cell.angle_alpha   90.00
_cell.angle_beta   90.00
_cell.angle_gamma   90.00
#
_symmetry.space_group_name_H-M   'P 1'
#
loop_
_entity.id
_entity.type
_entity.pdbx_description
1 polymer ?
#
loop_
_entity_poly.entity_id
_entity_poly.type
_entity_poly.pdbx_seq_one_letter_code
_entity_poly.pdbx_strand_id
1 'polypeptide(L)'
;MTADRRGAILWVLCLQYFAAEAVVAQGYRGPYALATNYISDLGATTCAAVCSPLHPLMNASFLLQGVLIASGALLVRNLFPRGPLATAALACIAASALGVILVGIFPEDSGSSLHYNGAAENFLLSNLGMVLAGLALRPVAPARALYSLASGLIGLAGLMFLAMKADLGLGIGTVERITAYPFPLWLGVTGLWLLRRTG
;
A
#
# COMPACT_ATOMS: atom_id res chain seq x y z
N MET A 1 6.09 -4.99 -25.99
CA MET A 1 6.27 -5.11 -24.52
C MET A 1 5.44 -6.29 -24.02
N THR A 2 6.04 -7.24 -23.30
CA THR A 2 5.34 -8.44 -22.77
C THR A 2 4.34 -8.07 -21.66
N ALA A 3 3.39 -8.97 -21.37
CA ALA A 3 2.44 -8.81 -20.26
C ALA A 3 3.17 -8.66 -18.92
N ASP A 4 4.15 -9.51 -18.67
CA ASP A 4 4.98 -9.49 -17.47
C ASP A 4 5.71 -8.14 -17.28
N ARG A 5 6.28 -7.61 -18.37
CA ARG A 5 6.97 -6.30 -18.33
C ARG A 5 6.01 -5.16 -18.03
N ARG A 6 4.78 -5.20 -18.57
CA ARG A 6 3.73 -4.23 -18.19
C ARG A 6 3.40 -4.34 -16.71
N GLY A 7 3.17 -5.54 -16.20
CA GLY A 7 2.86 -5.76 -14.79
C GLY A 7 3.92 -5.19 -13.86
N ALA A 8 5.19 -5.42 -14.17
CA ALA A 8 6.30 -4.88 -13.40
C ALA A 8 6.36 -3.33 -13.45
N ILE A 9 6.08 -2.70 -14.60
CA ILE A 9 5.96 -1.23 -14.69
C ILE A 9 4.81 -0.72 -13.84
N LEU A 10 3.64 -1.35 -13.86
CA LEU A 10 2.48 -0.92 -13.06
C LEU A 10 2.81 -0.94 -11.55
N TRP A 11 3.55 -1.94 -11.08
CA TRP A 11 4.05 -1.98 -9.70
C TRP A 11 5.08 -0.88 -9.40
N VAL A 12 5.92 -0.48 -10.35
CA VAL A 12 6.79 0.71 -10.19
C VAL A 12 5.96 1.99 -10.09
N LEU A 13 4.91 2.12 -10.91
CA LEU A 13 4.02 3.28 -10.90
C LEU A 13 3.26 3.44 -9.58
N CYS A 14 3.13 2.40 -8.76
CA CYS A 14 2.57 2.49 -7.40
C CYS A 14 3.34 3.46 -6.48
N LEU A 15 4.57 3.86 -6.84
CA LEU A 15 5.32 4.92 -6.16
C LEU A 15 4.71 6.31 -6.35
N GLN A 16 3.77 6.48 -7.30
CA GLN A 16 3.02 7.73 -7.49
C GLN A 16 2.30 8.17 -6.20
N TYR A 17 1.91 7.21 -5.36
CA TYR A 17 1.26 7.48 -4.08
C TYR A 17 2.07 8.46 -3.22
N PHE A 18 3.40 8.28 -3.12
CA PHE A 18 4.25 9.16 -2.32
C PHE A 18 4.35 10.57 -2.90
N ALA A 19 4.31 10.71 -4.21
CA ALA A 19 4.28 12.02 -4.85
C ALA A 19 2.95 12.75 -4.55
N ALA A 20 1.82 12.03 -4.66
CA ALA A 20 0.52 12.57 -4.29
C ALA A 20 0.48 12.97 -2.81
N GLU A 21 0.91 12.10 -1.91
CA GLU A 21 0.95 12.37 -0.47
C GLU A 21 1.78 13.62 -0.16
N ALA A 22 3.00 13.72 -0.71
CA ALA A 22 3.88 14.85 -0.49
C ALA A 22 3.30 16.17 -1.02
N VAL A 23 2.62 16.15 -2.17
CA VAL A 23 1.96 17.34 -2.74
C VAL A 23 0.75 17.75 -1.91
N VAL A 24 -0.10 16.80 -1.54
CA VAL A 24 -1.33 17.08 -0.79
C VAL A 24 -1.00 17.55 0.64
N ALA A 25 0.00 16.96 1.29
CA ALA A 25 0.50 17.40 2.60
C ALA A 25 1.01 18.85 2.59
N GLN A 26 1.64 19.31 1.51
CA GLN A 26 2.07 20.71 1.36
C GLN A 26 0.88 21.67 1.17
N GLY A 27 -0.20 21.20 0.55
CA GLY A 27 -1.43 21.98 0.34
C GLY A 27 -2.39 21.96 1.54
N TYR A 28 -2.06 21.21 2.59
CA TYR A 28 -2.90 21.04 3.76
C TYR A 28 -3.04 22.35 4.55
N ARG A 29 -4.24 22.66 5.03
CA ARG A 29 -4.52 23.89 5.77
C ARG A 29 -4.62 23.60 7.26
N GLY A 30 -3.62 24.07 8.00
CA GLY A 30 -3.46 23.82 9.44
C GLY A 30 -2.16 23.06 9.71
N PRO A 31 -1.90 22.68 10.97
CA PRO A 31 -0.73 21.87 11.29
C PRO A 31 -0.91 20.45 10.72
N TYR A 32 -0.06 20.08 9.76
CA TYR A 32 0.10 18.71 9.31
C TYR A 32 1.47 18.19 9.72
N ALA A 33 1.49 17.11 10.50
CA ALA A 33 2.71 16.41 10.88
C ALA A 33 2.54 14.92 10.62
N LEU A 34 3.48 14.33 9.87
CA LEU A 34 3.48 12.90 9.54
C LEU A 34 3.42 11.99 10.77
N ALA A 35 3.92 12.47 11.91
CA ALA A 35 3.89 11.70 13.13
C ALA A 35 2.49 11.59 13.76
N THR A 36 1.69 12.66 13.69
CA THR A 36 0.44 12.76 14.45
C THR A 36 -0.80 12.73 13.59
N ASN A 37 -0.70 13.10 12.32
CA ASN A 37 -1.80 13.08 11.37
C ASN A 37 -1.85 11.78 10.59
N TYR A 38 -3.06 11.27 10.37
CA TYR A 38 -3.22 10.12 9.50
C TYR A 38 -2.89 10.49 8.04
N ILE A 39 -2.58 9.48 7.26
CA ILE A 39 -2.54 9.54 5.80
C ILE A 39 -3.95 9.89 5.30
N SER A 40 -4.98 9.30 5.89
CA SER A 40 -6.38 9.51 5.49
C SER A 40 -6.86 10.95 5.67
N ASP A 41 -6.28 11.73 6.59
CA ASP A 41 -6.52 13.18 6.75
C ASP A 41 -6.34 13.93 5.42
N LEU A 42 -5.41 13.47 4.57
CA LEU A 42 -5.14 14.07 3.26
C LEU A 42 -6.28 13.83 2.26
N GLY A 43 -7.13 12.83 2.49
CA GLY A 43 -8.30 12.50 1.69
C GLY A 43 -9.60 13.14 2.17
N ALA A 44 -9.58 13.86 3.29
CA ALA A 44 -10.76 14.48 3.88
C ALA A 44 -11.38 15.55 2.94
N THR A 45 -12.70 15.49 2.78
CA THR A 45 -13.44 16.30 1.80
C THR A 45 -14.06 17.57 2.38
N THR A 46 -14.17 17.64 3.69
CA THR A 46 -14.67 18.79 4.44
C THR A 46 -13.51 19.48 5.15
N CYS A 47 -13.75 20.72 5.61
CA CYS A 47 -12.80 21.45 6.46
C CYS A 47 -13.33 21.57 7.90
N ALA A 48 -13.85 20.48 8.47
CA ALA A 48 -14.45 20.45 9.81
C ALA A 48 -13.41 20.20 10.91
N ALA A 49 -12.80 19.00 10.94
CA ALA A 49 -11.75 18.64 11.90
C ALA A 49 -10.34 18.78 11.32
N VAL A 50 -10.22 18.51 10.02
CA VAL A 50 -9.02 18.54 9.19
C VAL A 50 -9.36 19.29 7.90
N CYS A 51 -8.40 19.86 7.18
CA CYS A 51 -8.68 20.58 5.93
C CYS A 51 -7.62 20.30 4.87
N SER A 52 -8.01 19.47 3.89
CA SER A 52 -7.17 19.07 2.77
C SER A 52 -7.74 19.56 1.43
N PRO A 53 -7.46 20.81 1.00
CA PRO A 53 -7.99 21.35 -0.26
C PRO A 53 -7.61 20.53 -1.51
N LEU A 54 -6.49 19.80 -1.44
CA LEU A 54 -6.00 18.94 -2.51
C LEU A 54 -6.45 17.49 -2.37
N HIS A 55 -7.45 17.19 -1.52
CA HIS A 55 -7.99 15.84 -1.34
C HIS A 55 -8.39 15.13 -2.65
N PRO A 56 -8.83 15.80 -3.75
CA PRO A 56 -9.12 15.07 -4.99
C PRO A 56 -7.90 14.35 -5.55
N LEU A 57 -6.70 14.92 -5.39
CA LEU A 57 -5.45 14.29 -5.82
C LEU A 57 -5.12 13.07 -4.95
N MET A 58 -5.31 13.17 -3.63
CA MET A 58 -5.06 12.04 -2.72
C MET A 58 -6.01 10.88 -3.00
N ASN A 59 -7.31 11.18 -3.11
CA ASN A 59 -8.33 10.17 -3.34
C ASN A 59 -8.19 9.53 -4.73
N ALA A 60 -7.89 10.31 -5.77
CA ALA A 60 -7.58 9.78 -7.09
C ALA A 60 -6.31 8.90 -7.07
N SER A 61 -5.29 9.28 -6.30
CA SER A 61 -4.09 8.47 -6.10
C SER A 61 -4.41 7.12 -5.45
N PHE A 62 -5.28 7.06 -4.45
CA PHE A 62 -5.72 5.78 -3.86
C PHE A 62 -6.45 4.88 -4.86
N LEU A 63 -7.34 5.45 -5.68
CA LEU A 63 -8.06 4.71 -6.72
C LEU A 63 -7.07 4.16 -7.77
N LEU A 64 -6.17 5.01 -8.25
CA LEU A 64 -5.12 4.61 -9.19
C LEU A 64 -4.24 3.53 -8.57
N GLN A 65 -3.88 3.66 -7.29
CA GLN A 65 -3.09 2.69 -6.56
C GLN A 65 -3.71 1.30 -6.62
N GLY A 66 -5.01 1.17 -6.31
CA GLY A 66 -5.69 -0.13 -6.36
C GLY A 66 -5.71 -0.73 -7.77
N VAL A 67 -5.97 0.08 -8.80
CA VAL A 67 -5.95 -0.39 -10.20
C VAL A 67 -4.56 -0.90 -10.59
N LEU A 68 -3.50 -0.18 -10.21
CA LEU A 68 -2.10 -0.57 -10.47
C LEU A 68 -1.71 -1.86 -9.72
N ILE A 69 -2.11 -1.99 -8.45
CA ILE A 69 -1.88 -3.18 -7.62
C ILE A 69 -2.51 -4.41 -8.26
N ALA A 70 -3.82 -4.38 -8.52
CA ALA A 70 -4.57 -5.50 -9.06
C ALA A 70 -4.05 -5.91 -10.45
N SER A 71 -3.92 -4.93 -11.35
CA SER A 71 -3.45 -5.17 -12.71
C SER A 71 -2.02 -5.71 -12.73
N GLY A 72 -1.13 -5.15 -11.91
CA GLY A 72 0.24 -5.64 -11.81
C GLY A 72 0.31 -7.06 -11.26
N ALA A 73 -0.45 -7.39 -10.23
CA ALA A 73 -0.47 -8.73 -9.63
C ALA A 73 -0.93 -9.82 -10.61
N LEU A 74 -1.93 -9.51 -11.45
CA LEU A 74 -2.39 -10.40 -12.51
C LEU A 74 -1.33 -10.60 -13.59
N LEU A 75 -0.63 -9.54 -13.97
CA LEU A 75 0.29 -9.54 -15.11
C LEU A 75 1.68 -10.10 -14.79
N VAL A 76 2.16 -10.06 -13.54
CA VAL A 76 3.51 -10.53 -13.14
C VAL A 76 3.57 -12.02 -12.78
N ARG A 77 2.46 -12.76 -12.90
CA ARG A 77 2.34 -14.14 -12.40
C ARG A 77 3.44 -15.07 -12.92
N ASN A 78 3.85 -14.94 -14.17
CA ASN A 78 4.85 -15.84 -14.78
C ASN A 78 6.27 -15.55 -14.28
N LEU A 79 6.51 -14.40 -13.65
CA LEU A 79 7.81 -14.05 -13.07
C LEU A 79 7.99 -14.54 -11.63
N PHE A 80 6.91 -14.98 -10.98
CA PHE A 80 6.92 -15.59 -9.65
C PHE A 80 7.08 -17.11 -9.73
N PRO A 81 7.65 -17.76 -8.69
CA PRO A 81 7.69 -19.21 -8.59
C PRO A 81 6.32 -19.86 -8.79
N ARG A 82 6.31 -21.11 -9.27
CA ARG A 82 5.10 -21.94 -9.25
C ARG A 82 4.89 -22.48 -7.84
N GLY A 83 3.62 -22.66 -7.45
CA GLY A 83 3.25 -23.24 -6.16
C GLY A 83 2.22 -22.41 -5.38
N PRO A 84 1.62 -23.02 -4.34
CA PRO A 84 0.49 -22.43 -3.61
C PRO A 84 0.85 -21.13 -2.90
N LEU A 85 2.04 -21.01 -2.31
CA LEU A 85 2.47 -19.79 -1.61
C LEU A 85 2.55 -18.58 -2.54
N ALA A 86 3.12 -18.74 -3.73
CA ALA A 86 3.21 -17.65 -4.71
C ALA A 86 1.82 -17.24 -5.23
N THR A 87 0.93 -18.22 -5.46
CA THR A 87 -0.45 -17.96 -5.87
C THR A 87 -1.23 -17.24 -4.77
N ALA A 88 -1.12 -17.68 -3.51
CA ALA A 88 -1.75 -17.03 -2.37
C ALA A 88 -1.21 -15.61 -2.17
N ALA A 89 0.10 -15.40 -2.29
CA ALA A 89 0.71 -14.08 -2.20
C ALA A 89 0.13 -13.09 -3.21
N LEU A 90 0.08 -13.48 -4.50
CA LEU A 90 -0.46 -12.63 -5.55
C LEU A 90 -1.99 -12.44 -5.41
N ALA A 91 -2.71 -13.43 -4.91
CA ALA A 91 -4.14 -13.31 -4.61
C ALA A 91 -4.41 -12.30 -3.48
N CYS A 92 -3.65 -12.37 -2.37
CA CYS A 92 -3.73 -11.39 -1.29
C CYS A 92 -3.40 -9.97 -1.77
N ILE A 93 -2.32 -9.82 -2.55
CA ILE A 93 -1.92 -8.53 -3.15
C ILE A 93 -3.03 -8.01 -4.06
N ALA A 94 -3.58 -8.83 -4.96
CA ALA A 94 -4.66 -8.42 -5.85
C ALA A 94 -5.94 -8.05 -5.08
N ALA A 95 -6.28 -8.79 -4.03
CA ALA A 95 -7.45 -8.53 -3.20
C ALA A 95 -7.32 -7.20 -2.43
N SER A 96 -6.13 -6.89 -1.90
CA SER A 96 -5.85 -5.64 -1.16
C SER A 96 -6.15 -4.36 -1.97
N ALA A 97 -6.19 -4.47 -3.31
CA ALA A 97 -6.59 -3.37 -4.18
C ALA A 97 -8.01 -2.87 -3.88
N LEU A 98 -8.92 -3.75 -3.47
CA LEU A 98 -10.29 -3.36 -3.14
C LEU A 98 -10.32 -2.38 -1.97
N GLY A 99 -9.56 -2.65 -0.90
CA GLY A 99 -9.55 -1.80 0.28
C GLY A 99 -9.00 -0.41 0.02
N VAL A 100 -7.90 -0.29 -0.73
CA VAL A 100 -7.37 1.04 -1.07
C VAL A 100 -8.30 1.80 -2.04
N ILE A 101 -9.02 1.10 -2.92
CA ILE A 101 -10.09 1.72 -3.72
C ILE A 101 -11.21 2.23 -2.82
N LEU A 102 -11.67 1.44 -1.85
CA LEU A 102 -12.70 1.87 -0.90
C LEU A 102 -12.25 3.10 -0.11
N VAL A 103 -10.99 3.16 0.34
CA VAL A 103 -10.43 4.35 1.00
C VAL A 103 -10.48 5.59 0.10
N GLY A 104 -10.20 5.44 -1.20
CA GLY A 104 -10.30 6.54 -2.16
C GLY A 104 -11.74 6.98 -2.48
N ILE A 105 -12.72 6.05 -2.46
CA ILE A 105 -14.14 6.35 -2.71
C ILE A 105 -14.81 6.96 -1.47
N PHE A 106 -14.45 6.47 -0.29
CA PHE A 106 -15.04 6.85 0.98
C PHE A 106 -14.00 7.59 1.82
N PRO A 107 -13.95 8.93 1.74
CA PRO A 107 -13.11 9.76 2.61
C PRO A 107 -13.34 9.46 4.10
N GLU A 108 -12.31 9.64 4.93
CA GLU A 108 -12.41 9.36 6.37
C GLU A 108 -13.51 10.17 7.08
N ASP A 109 -13.73 11.40 6.63
CA ASP A 109 -14.68 12.35 7.21
C ASP A 109 -16.11 12.18 6.67
N SER A 110 -16.34 11.17 5.82
CA SER A 110 -17.67 10.79 5.34
C SER A 110 -18.53 10.09 6.40
N GLY A 111 -17.92 9.60 7.49
CA GLY A 111 -18.58 8.77 8.49
C GLY A 111 -18.91 7.34 8.03
N SER A 112 -18.45 6.94 6.84
CA SER A 112 -18.68 5.60 6.29
C SER A 112 -17.78 4.54 6.92
N SER A 113 -18.36 3.44 7.39
CA SER A 113 -17.59 2.28 7.87
C SER A 113 -16.76 1.62 6.75
N LEU A 114 -17.11 1.85 5.48
CA LEU A 114 -16.38 1.32 4.33
C LEU A 114 -14.95 1.88 4.23
N HIS A 115 -14.70 3.10 4.71
CA HIS A 115 -13.35 3.65 4.80
C HIS A 115 -12.47 2.77 5.69
N TYR A 116 -12.90 2.59 6.94
CA TYR A 116 -12.14 1.83 7.95
C TYR A 116 -12.00 0.35 7.59
N ASN A 117 -13.07 -0.26 7.05
CA ASN A 117 -13.04 -1.64 6.58
C ASN A 117 -12.09 -1.79 5.38
N GLY A 118 -12.09 -0.83 4.45
CA GLY A 118 -11.17 -0.80 3.31
C GLY A 118 -9.72 -0.63 3.74
N ALA A 119 -9.44 0.29 4.68
CA ALA A 119 -8.10 0.47 5.22
C ALA A 119 -7.59 -0.81 5.92
N ALA A 120 -8.42 -1.41 6.78
CA ALA A 120 -8.08 -2.64 7.49
C ALA A 120 -7.83 -3.83 6.54
N GLU A 121 -8.69 -3.99 5.52
CA GLU A 121 -8.54 -5.03 4.50
C GLU A 121 -7.26 -4.85 3.69
N ASN A 122 -7.01 -3.64 3.17
CA ASN A 122 -5.81 -3.34 2.41
C ASN A 122 -4.55 -3.58 3.25
N PHE A 123 -4.50 -3.06 4.48
CA PHE A 123 -3.36 -3.25 5.37
C PHE A 123 -3.12 -4.71 5.72
N LEU A 124 -4.17 -5.49 5.98
CA LEU A 124 -4.01 -6.90 6.31
C LEU A 124 -3.52 -7.70 5.10
N LEU A 125 -4.22 -7.60 3.95
CA LEU A 125 -3.93 -8.46 2.81
C LEU A 125 -2.65 -8.07 2.08
N SER A 126 -2.31 -6.79 1.98
CA SER A 126 -1.05 -6.36 1.37
C SER A 126 0.16 -6.85 2.15
N ASN A 127 0.15 -6.69 3.48
CA ASN A 127 1.25 -7.11 4.33
C ASN A 127 1.35 -8.64 4.43
N LEU A 128 0.22 -9.35 4.54
CA LEU A 128 0.19 -10.82 4.45
C LEU A 128 0.72 -11.30 3.08
N GLY A 129 0.32 -10.64 2.00
CA GLY A 129 0.78 -10.92 0.65
C GLY A 129 2.30 -10.80 0.51
N MET A 130 2.92 -9.77 1.11
CA MET A 130 4.37 -9.62 1.17
C MET A 130 5.06 -10.73 1.96
N VAL A 131 4.50 -11.15 3.11
CA VAL A 131 5.02 -12.28 3.88
C VAL A 131 4.99 -13.57 3.04
N LEU A 132 3.86 -13.88 2.42
CA LEU A 132 3.70 -15.07 1.58
C LEU A 132 4.61 -15.03 0.35
N ALA A 133 4.76 -13.86 -0.30
CA ALA A 133 5.68 -13.66 -1.41
C ALA A 133 7.12 -13.95 -0.97
N GLY A 134 7.49 -13.46 0.22
CA GLY A 134 8.80 -13.71 0.80
C GLY A 134 9.05 -15.20 1.05
N LEU A 135 8.09 -15.91 1.66
CA LEU A 135 8.18 -17.36 1.84
C LEU A 135 8.34 -18.10 0.51
N ALA A 136 7.57 -17.73 -0.51
CA ALA A 136 7.62 -18.34 -1.84
C ALA A 136 8.97 -18.10 -2.56
N LEU A 137 9.60 -16.95 -2.34
CA LEU A 137 10.87 -16.58 -2.97
C LEU A 137 12.10 -17.16 -2.29
N ARG A 138 11.99 -17.69 -1.06
CA ARG A 138 13.13 -18.22 -0.27
C ARG A 138 14.05 -19.15 -1.07
N PRO A 139 13.55 -20.14 -1.83
CA PRO A 139 14.42 -21.09 -2.51
C PRO A 139 15.15 -20.52 -3.73
N VAL A 140 14.64 -19.44 -4.33
CA VAL A 140 15.12 -18.95 -5.65
C VAL A 140 15.75 -17.57 -5.61
N ALA A 141 15.43 -16.75 -4.59
CA ALA A 141 15.87 -15.37 -4.47
C ALA A 141 15.92 -14.95 -2.99
N PRO A 142 16.86 -15.48 -2.19
CA PRO A 142 16.86 -15.32 -0.73
C PRO A 142 16.91 -13.87 -0.24
N ALA A 143 17.67 -12.99 -0.91
CA ALA A 143 17.70 -11.57 -0.58
C ALA A 143 16.33 -10.88 -0.80
N ARG A 144 15.63 -11.24 -1.88
CA ARG A 144 14.27 -10.73 -2.15
C ARG A 144 13.25 -11.33 -1.18
N ALA A 145 13.42 -12.60 -0.84
CA ALA A 145 12.60 -13.26 0.17
C ALA A 145 12.68 -12.55 1.52
N LEU A 146 13.89 -12.23 1.99
CA LEU A 146 14.10 -11.50 3.23
C LEU A 146 13.47 -10.11 3.20
N TYR A 147 13.68 -9.36 2.11
CA TYR A 147 13.08 -8.03 1.94
C TYR A 147 11.54 -8.08 2.00
N SER A 148 10.91 -9.02 1.29
CA SER A 148 9.45 -9.17 1.31
C SER A 148 8.93 -9.58 2.69
N LEU A 149 9.60 -10.54 3.35
CA LEU A 149 9.25 -10.97 4.71
C LEU A 149 9.34 -9.82 5.71
N ALA A 150 10.47 -9.10 5.72
CA ALA A 150 10.68 -7.99 6.63
C ALA A 150 9.64 -6.89 6.40
N SER A 151 9.39 -6.50 5.14
CA SER A 151 8.40 -5.47 4.81
C SER A 151 6.99 -5.85 5.29
N GLY A 152 6.56 -7.10 5.02
CA GLY A 152 5.26 -7.59 5.47
C GLY A 152 5.14 -7.71 6.99
N LEU A 153 6.18 -8.20 7.68
CA LEU A 153 6.16 -8.31 9.14
C LEU A 153 6.16 -6.94 9.83
N ILE A 154 6.92 -5.98 9.32
CA ILE A 154 6.91 -4.60 9.82
C ILE A 154 5.51 -3.99 9.68
N GLY A 155 4.87 -4.14 8.52
CA GLY A 155 3.53 -3.59 8.33
C GLY A 155 2.45 -4.31 9.14
N LEU A 156 2.53 -5.64 9.32
CA LEU A 156 1.63 -6.38 10.22
C LEU A 156 1.81 -5.96 11.69
N ALA A 157 3.05 -5.71 12.12
CA ALA A 157 3.31 -5.18 13.46
C ALA A 157 2.72 -3.78 13.63
N GLY A 158 2.89 -2.91 12.63
CA GLY A 158 2.20 -1.61 12.57
C GLY A 158 0.69 -1.75 12.70
N LEU A 159 0.08 -2.63 11.91
CA LEU A 159 -1.37 -2.87 11.90
C LEU A 159 -1.86 -3.31 13.28
N MET A 160 -1.12 -4.18 13.95
CA MET A 160 -1.43 -4.63 15.30
C MET A 160 -1.45 -3.44 16.28
N PHE A 161 -0.43 -2.57 16.25
CA PHE A 161 -0.39 -1.37 17.11
C PHE A 161 -1.50 -0.38 16.77
N LEU A 162 -1.79 -0.18 15.49
CA LEU A 162 -2.89 0.67 15.02
C LEU A 162 -4.25 0.15 15.53
N ALA A 163 -4.50 -1.16 15.44
CA ALA A 163 -5.72 -1.80 15.93
C ALA A 163 -5.87 -1.68 17.46
N MET A 164 -4.75 -1.71 18.20
CA MET A 164 -4.72 -1.49 19.65
C MET A 164 -4.81 0.00 20.04
N LYS A 165 -4.82 0.92 19.06
CA LYS A 165 -4.70 2.38 19.27
C LYS A 165 -3.47 2.76 20.09
N ALA A 166 -2.38 2.01 19.92
CA ALA A 166 -1.12 2.22 20.62
C ALA A 166 -0.13 2.90 19.66
N ASP A 167 0.28 4.13 19.98
CA ASP A 167 1.21 4.89 19.14
C ASP A 167 2.70 4.71 19.54
N LEU A 168 2.95 4.07 20.68
CA LEU A 168 4.28 3.85 21.26
C LEU A 168 5.11 5.13 21.46
N GLY A 169 4.45 6.29 21.59
CA GLY A 169 5.11 7.60 21.64
C GLY A 169 5.68 8.08 20.31
N LEU A 170 5.42 7.36 19.20
CA LEU A 170 5.81 7.74 17.84
C LEU A 170 4.77 8.65 17.16
N GLY A 171 3.58 8.75 17.75
CA GLY A 171 2.40 9.37 17.16
C GLY A 171 1.67 8.42 16.21
N ILE A 172 0.34 8.54 16.19
CA ILE A 172 -0.53 7.58 15.50
C ILE A 172 -0.35 7.59 13.97
N GLY A 173 -0.01 8.75 13.40
CA GLY A 173 0.34 8.90 11.99
C GLY A 173 1.61 8.14 11.61
N THR A 174 2.59 8.05 12.51
CA THR A 174 3.78 7.21 12.28
C THR A 174 3.40 5.73 12.25
N VAL A 175 2.54 5.27 13.16
CA VAL A 175 2.13 3.86 13.23
C VAL A 175 1.33 3.45 12.00
N GLU A 176 0.44 4.31 11.51
CA GLU A 176 -0.25 4.08 10.24
C GLU A 176 0.73 4.01 9.07
N ARG A 177 1.74 4.89 9.01
CA ARG A 177 2.77 4.84 7.96
C ARG A 177 3.63 3.59 8.01
N ILE A 178 4.00 3.12 9.21
CA ILE A 178 4.68 1.83 9.40
C ILE A 178 3.81 0.69 8.85
N THR A 179 2.49 0.81 8.97
CA THR A 179 1.53 -0.16 8.46
C THR A 179 1.40 -0.10 6.93
N ALA A 180 1.38 1.11 6.37
CA ALA A 180 1.01 1.38 4.99
C ALA A 180 2.20 1.44 4.01
N TYR A 181 3.26 2.18 4.34
CA TYR A 181 4.37 2.50 3.44
C TYR A 181 5.20 1.31 2.95
N PRO A 182 5.40 0.22 3.73
CA PRO A 182 6.19 -0.91 3.24
C PRO A 182 5.67 -1.48 1.93
N PHE A 183 4.36 -1.46 1.71
CA PHE A 183 3.75 -2.06 0.54
C PHE A 183 4.02 -1.32 -0.80
N PRO A 184 3.70 -0.02 -0.97
CA PRO A 184 4.03 0.69 -2.20
C PRO A 184 5.54 0.74 -2.48
N LEU A 185 6.39 0.82 -1.44
CA LEU A 185 7.84 0.67 -1.59
C LEU A 185 8.22 -0.72 -2.10
N TRP A 186 7.63 -1.76 -1.52
CA TRP A 186 7.86 -3.14 -1.93
C TRP A 186 7.43 -3.40 -3.37
N LEU A 187 6.27 -2.87 -3.80
CA LEU A 187 5.81 -2.93 -5.18
C LEU A 187 6.81 -2.26 -6.12
N GLY A 188 7.29 -1.06 -5.77
CA GLY A 188 8.29 -0.34 -6.56
C GLY A 188 9.61 -1.10 -6.72
N VAL A 189 10.17 -1.56 -5.60
CA VAL A 189 11.43 -2.32 -5.57
C VAL A 189 11.30 -3.67 -6.28
N THR A 190 10.19 -4.38 -6.06
CA THR A 190 9.91 -5.68 -6.70
C THR A 190 9.67 -5.49 -8.19
N GLY A 191 8.90 -4.48 -8.60
CA GLY A 191 8.70 -4.11 -10.00
C GLY A 191 10.01 -3.84 -10.72
N LEU A 192 10.90 -3.01 -10.14
CA LEU A 192 12.24 -2.76 -10.70
C LEU A 192 13.09 -4.02 -10.81
N TRP A 193 13.03 -4.90 -9.80
CA TRP A 193 13.74 -6.18 -9.84
C TRP A 193 13.20 -7.11 -10.92
N LEU A 194 11.88 -7.20 -11.07
CA LEU A 194 11.22 -7.99 -12.11
C LEU A 194 11.55 -7.48 -13.51
N LEU A 195 11.61 -6.16 -13.71
CA LEU A 195 11.99 -5.58 -15.01
C LEU A 195 13.36 -6.03 -15.49
N ARG A 196 14.33 -6.14 -14.58
CA ARG A 196 15.68 -6.65 -14.89
C ARG A 196 15.70 -8.12 -15.31
N ARG A 197 14.65 -8.88 -15.00
CA ARG A 197 14.49 -10.29 -15.38
C ARG A 197 13.67 -10.48 -16.66
N THR A 198 13.02 -9.43 -17.14
CA THR A 198 12.27 -9.39 -18.42
C THR A 198 13.07 -8.77 -19.56
N GLY A 199 14.37 -8.54 -19.34
CA GLY A 199 15.33 -8.08 -20.34
C GLY A 199 15.76 -9.20 -21.26
#